data_AF-A0A8J5C9Y2-F1
#
_entry.id   AF-A0A8J5C9Y2-F1
#
_cell.length_a   1.000
_cell.length_b   1.000
_cell.length_c   1.000
_cell.angle_alpha   90.00
_cell.angle_beta   90.00
_cell.angle_gamma   90.00
#
_symmetry.space_group_name_H-M   'P 1'
#
loop_
_entity.id
_entity.type
_entity.pdbx_description
1 polymer ?
#
loop_
_entity_poly.entity_id
_entity_poly.type
_entity_poly.pdbx_seq_one_letter_code
_entity_poly.pdbx_strand_id
1 'polypeptide(L)'
;MASVIIIPIVIVAVAGLSAYLVYRYAMYDFLCKRSVNQTLKRYNIKKTPSQIIKEYYEQKDEKKSHKEILNLEKYYRQKEPDQFLAMYDVLREK
;
A
#
# COMPACT_ATOMS: atom_id res chain seq x y z
N MET A 1 30.14 -8.64 -35.88
CA MET A 1 29.10 -9.66 -35.59
C MET A 1 28.67 -9.66 -34.12
N ALA A 2 29.58 -9.61 -33.15
CA ALA A 2 29.21 -9.57 -31.71
C ALA A 2 28.33 -8.37 -31.30
N SER A 3 28.61 -7.15 -31.79
CA SER A 3 27.82 -5.95 -31.42
C SER A 3 26.35 -6.03 -31.81
N VAL A 4 26.03 -6.68 -32.94
CA VAL A 4 24.67 -6.85 -33.45
C VAL A 4 23.82 -7.72 -32.51
N ILE A 5 24.46 -8.62 -31.77
CA ILE A 5 23.80 -9.50 -30.80
C ILE A 5 23.77 -8.85 -29.40
N ILE A 6 24.83 -8.17 -29.01
CA ILE A 6 24.96 -7.59 -27.66
C ILE A 6 24.00 -6.41 -27.45
N ILE A 7 23.87 -5.51 -28.42
CA ILE A 7 23.02 -4.31 -28.31
C ILE A 7 21.55 -4.66 -27.96
N PRO A 8 20.85 -5.57 -28.68
CA PRO A 8 19.47 -5.90 -28.35
C PRO A 8 19.33 -6.59 -26.98
N ILE A 9 20.30 -7.42 -26.57
CA ILE A 9 20.28 -8.06 -25.26
C ILE A 9 20.35 -7.01 -24.14
N VAL A 10 21.25 -6.03 -24.28
CA VAL A 10 21.38 -4.95 -23.29
C VAL A 10 20.11 -4.11 -23.22
N ILE A 11 19.48 -3.81 -24.36
CA ILE A 11 18.20 -3.07 -24.38
C ILE A 11 17.11 -3.85 -23.64
N VAL A 12 16.96 -5.15 -23.89
CA VAL A 12 15.97 -5.99 -23.20
C VAL A 12 16.27 -6.08 -21.71
N ALA A 13 17.53 -6.20 -21.31
CA ALA A 13 17.92 -6.23 -19.91
C ALA A 13 17.57 -4.92 -19.18
N VAL A 14 17.87 -3.77 -19.78
CA VAL A 14 17.54 -2.45 -19.23
C VAL A 14 16.03 -2.24 -19.17
N ALA A 15 15.29 -2.63 -20.21
CA ALA A 15 13.83 -2.55 -20.24
C ALA A 15 13.19 -3.45 -19.17
N GLY A 16 13.67 -4.68 -19.01
CA GLY A 16 13.17 -5.61 -17.99
C GLY A 16 13.42 -5.11 -16.57
N LEU A 17 14.64 -4.63 -16.28
CA LEU A 17 14.99 -4.08 -14.98
C LEU A 17 14.19 -2.82 -14.65
N SER A 18 14.08 -1.89 -15.61
CA SER A 18 13.30 -0.66 -15.41
C SER A 18 11.82 -0.94 -15.20
N ALA A 19 11.23 -1.84 -16.00
CA ALA A 19 9.84 -2.27 -15.81
C ALA A 19 9.62 -2.93 -14.44
N TYR A 20 10.53 -3.79 -13.99
CA TYR A 20 10.46 -4.42 -12.68
C TYR A 20 10.50 -3.40 -11.55
N LEU A 21 11.39 -2.41 -11.63
CA LEU A 21 11.49 -1.34 -10.64
C LEU A 21 10.21 -0.51 -10.58
N VAL A 22 9.66 -0.10 -11.73
CA VAL A 22 8.39 0.64 -11.80
C VAL A 22 7.25 -0.17 -11.18
N TYR A 23 7.15 -1.46 -11.53
CA TYR A 23 6.14 -2.35 -10.95
C TYR A 23 6.26 -2.42 -9.43
N ARG A 24 7.46 -2.70 -8.92
CA ARG A 24 7.71 -2.93 -7.48
C ARG A 24 7.50 -1.67 -6.63
N TYR A 25 7.93 -0.50 -7.11
CA TYR A 25 7.92 0.72 -6.30
C TYR A 25 6.69 1.60 -6.49
N ALA A 26 6.09 1.63 -7.69
CA ALA A 26 4.96 2.52 -7.97
C ALA A 26 3.66 1.74 -8.14
N MET A 27 3.66 0.75 -9.04
CA MET A 27 2.41 0.08 -9.44
C MET A 27 1.84 -0.77 -8.30
N TYR A 28 2.70 -1.50 -7.59
CA TYR A 28 2.30 -2.35 -6.47
C TYR A 28 1.62 -1.55 -5.35
N ASP A 29 2.23 -0.45 -4.90
CA ASP A 29 1.65 0.40 -3.85
C ASP A 29 0.32 1.03 -4.28
N PHE A 30 0.22 1.46 -5.54
CA PHE A 30 -1.01 2.02 -6.10
C PHE A 30 -2.14 0.98 -6.14
N LEU A 31 -1.86 -0.26 -6.54
CA LEU A 31 -2.83 -1.34 -6.59
C LEU A 31 -3.34 -1.71 -5.18
N CYS A 32 -2.44 -1.82 -4.19
CA CYS A 32 -2.82 -2.04 -2.79
C CYS A 32 -3.73 -0.92 -2.27
N LYS A 33 -3.38 0.34 -2.52
CA LYS A 33 -4.20 1.50 -2.12
C LYS A 33 -5.57 1.49 -2.80
N ARG A 34 -5.63 1.19 -4.09
CA ARG A 34 -6.87 1.11 -4.85
C ARG A 34 -7.77 -0.02 -4.34
N SER A 35 -7.21 -1.19 -4.10
CA SER A 35 -7.92 -2.37 -3.59
C SER A 35 -8.60 -2.05 -2.25
N VAL A 36 -7.84 -1.58 -1.26
CA VAL A 36 -8.41 -1.25 0.06
C VAL A 36 -9.47 -0.17 -0.02
N ASN A 37 -9.25 0.88 -0.82
CA ASN A 37 -10.25 1.94 -0.97
C ASN A 37 -11.53 1.45 -1.67
N GLN A 38 -11.42 0.53 -2.63
CA GLN A 38 -12.58 -0.11 -3.25
C GLN A 38 -13.34 -0.99 -2.25
N THR A 39 -12.63 -1.76 -1.42
CA THR A 39 -13.24 -2.57 -0.37
C THR A 39 -13.99 -1.70 0.63
N LEU A 40 -13.39 -0.63 1.14
CA LEU A 40 -14.06 0.32 2.04
C LEU A 40 -15.33 0.91 1.41
N LYS A 41 -15.27 1.31 0.13
CA LYS A 41 -16.44 1.80 -0.61
C LYS A 41 -17.54 0.74 -0.75
N ARG A 42 -17.20 -0.53 -0.99
CA ARG A 42 -18.17 -1.63 -1.07
C ARG A 42 -18.95 -1.81 0.23
N TYR A 43 -18.31 -1.60 1.36
CA TYR A 43 -18.94 -1.65 2.68
C TYR A 43 -19.56 -0.30 3.11
N ASN A 44 -19.72 0.67 2.20
CA ASN A 44 -20.24 2.03 2.48
C ASN A 44 -19.45 2.81 3.55
N ILE A 45 -18.19 2.44 3.80
CA ILE A 45 -17.33 3.12 4.75
C ILE A 45 -16.80 4.39 4.08
N LYS A 46 -17.27 5.55 4.52
CA LYS A 46 -16.82 6.87 4.02
C LYS A 46 -15.47 7.30 4.58
N LYS A 47 -14.98 6.64 5.63
CA LYS A 47 -13.71 6.97 6.30
C LYS A 47 -12.52 6.45 5.48
N THR A 48 -11.45 7.22 5.42
CA THR A 48 -10.19 6.76 4.80
C THR A 48 -9.46 5.78 5.72
N PRO A 49 -8.62 4.87 5.19
CA PRO A 49 -7.78 3.99 6.02
C PRO A 49 -6.98 4.77 7.07
N SER A 50 -6.43 5.93 6.71
CA SER A 50 -5.67 6.81 7.60
C SER A 50 -6.54 7.37 8.74
N GLN A 51 -7.81 7.71 8.47
CA GLN A 51 -8.75 8.16 9.50
C GLN A 51 -9.12 7.04 10.46
N ILE A 52 -9.34 5.82 9.95
CA ILE A 52 -9.62 4.64 10.77
C ILE A 52 -8.45 4.36 11.72
N ILE A 53 -7.22 4.39 11.19
CA ILE A 53 -5.99 4.24 11.99
C ILE A 53 -5.90 5.34 13.05
N LYS A 54 -6.15 6.60 12.67
CA LYS A 54 -6.12 7.73 13.59
C LYS A 54 -7.10 7.52 14.75
N GLU A 55 -8.35 7.18 14.45
CA GLU A 55 -9.40 6.95 15.45
C GLU A 55 -9.04 5.81 16.40
N TYR A 56 -8.49 4.71 15.89
CA TYR A 56 -8.07 3.58 16.72
C TYR A 56 -7.01 3.97 17.75
N TYR A 57 -5.98 4.70 17.32
CA TYR A 57 -4.91 5.12 18.21
C TYR A 57 -5.34 6.25 19.16
N GLU A 58 -6.22 7.15 18.72
CA GLU A 58 -6.86 8.14 19.61
C GLU A 58 -7.72 7.47 20.69
N GLN A 59 -8.43 6.38 20.39
CA GLN A 59 -9.16 5.59 21.39
C GLN A 59 -8.25 4.87 22.40
N LYS A 60 -6.97 4.65 22.05
CA LYS A 60 -5.96 4.03 22.91
C LYS A 60 -5.11 5.04 23.69
N ASP A 61 -5.48 6.32 23.67
CA ASP A 61 -4.68 7.43 24.23
C ASP A 61 -3.28 7.60 23.59
N GLU A 62 -3.01 6.93 22.46
CA GLU A 62 -1.76 7.03 21.72
C GLU A 62 -1.89 8.02 20.55
N LYS A 63 -1.54 9.30 20.74
CA LYS A 63 -1.56 10.25 19.63
C LYS A 63 -0.36 10.04 18.71
N LYS A 64 -0.61 9.46 17.53
CA LYS A 64 0.39 9.33 16.45
C LYS A 64 0.40 10.55 15.53
N SER A 65 1.58 10.90 15.05
CA SER A 65 1.74 11.98 14.07
C SER A 65 1.16 11.59 12.70
N HIS A 66 0.75 12.56 11.90
CA HIS A 66 0.18 12.31 10.56
C HIS A 66 1.13 11.50 9.66
N LYS A 67 2.44 11.74 9.75
CA LYS A 67 3.45 10.97 9.00
C LYS A 67 3.51 9.51 9.43
N GLU A 68 3.37 9.23 10.72
CA GLU A 68 3.38 7.87 11.25
C GLU A 68 2.13 7.11 10.83
N ILE A 69 0.97 7.78 10.83
CA ILE A 69 -0.30 7.20 10.36
C ILE A 69 -0.19 6.80 8.89
N LEU A 70 0.41 7.64 8.04
CA LEU A 70 0.62 7.33 6.62
C LEU A 70 1.59 6.14 6.42
N ASN A 71 2.65 6.07 7.23
CA ASN A 71 3.58 4.95 7.20
C ASN A 71 2.92 3.65 7.66
N LEU A 72 2.12 3.69 8.74
CA LEU A 72 1.33 2.55 9.21
C LEU A 72 0.29 2.12 8.18
N GLU A 73 -0.40 3.07 7.54
CA GLU A 73 -1.34 2.78 6.47
C GLU A 73 -0.66 2.05 5.32
N LYS A 74 0.54 2.48 4.91
CA LYS A 74 1.31 1.78 3.88
C LYS A 74 1.73 0.39 4.35
N TYR A 75 2.24 0.28 5.57
CA TYR A 75 2.72 -0.97 6.15
C TYR A 75 1.60 -2.01 6.28
N TYR A 76 0.45 -1.65 6.86
CA TYR A 76 -0.69 -2.55 6.97
C TYR A 76 -1.23 -3.00 5.61
N ARG A 77 -1.25 -2.13 4.60
CA ARG A 77 -1.71 -2.52 3.26
C ARG A 77 -0.77 -3.49 2.54
N GLN A 78 0.53 -3.44 2.83
CA GLN A 78 1.55 -4.20 2.09
C GLN A 78 2.04 -5.44 2.83
N LYS A 79 2.03 -5.42 4.16
CA LYS A 79 2.66 -6.45 5.00
C LYS A 79 1.66 -7.16 5.90
N GLU A 80 0.80 -6.40 6.59
CA GLU A 80 -0.09 -6.94 7.62
C GLU A 80 -1.53 -6.45 7.41
N PRO A 81 -2.21 -6.89 6.33
CA PRO A 81 -3.58 -6.47 6.04
C PRO A 81 -4.56 -6.98 7.09
N ASP A 82 -4.32 -8.16 7.66
CA ASP A 82 -5.14 -8.77 8.70
C ASP A 82 -5.16 -7.93 9.98
N GLN A 83 -4.03 -7.29 10.30
CA GLN A 83 -3.96 -6.40 11.47
C GLN A 83 -4.82 -5.15 11.28
N PHE A 84 -4.90 -4.60 10.06
CA PHE A 84 -5.82 -3.50 9.77
C PHE A 84 -7.29 -3.94 9.86
N LEU A 85 -7.62 -5.16 9.44
CA LEU A 85 -8.98 -5.71 9.58
C LEU A 85 -9.35 -5.87 11.06
N ALA A 86 -8.50 -6.51 11.85
CA ALA A 86 -8.71 -6.67 13.30
C ALA A 86 -8.86 -5.31 14.01
N MET A 87 -8.05 -4.32 13.61
CA MET A 87 -8.16 -2.94 14.12
C MET A 87 -9.51 -2.31 13.78
N TYR A 88 -10.00 -2.53 12.56
CA TYR A 88 -11.30 -2.04 12.11
C TYR A 88 -12.46 -2.74 12.83
N ASP A 89 -12.38 -4.05 13.06
CA ASP A 89 -13.41 -4.79 13.78
C ASP A 89 -13.60 -4.29 15.21
N VAL A 90 -12.50 -4.00 15.92
CA VAL A 90 -12.55 -3.38 17.26
C VAL A 90 -13.26 -2.01 17.24
N LEU A 91 -13.07 -1.23 16.19
CA LEU A 91 -13.76 0.06 16.03
C LEU A 91 -15.24 -0.09 15.68
N ARG A 92 -15.63 -1.21 15.06
CA ARG A 92 -17.00 -1.48 14.61
C ARG A 92 -17.86 -2.13 15.69
N GLU A 93 -17.27 -2.98 16.53
CA GLU A 93 -17.97 -3.68 17.62
C GLU A 93 -18.31 -2.77 18.82
N LYS A 94 -17.78 -1.55 18.81
CA LYS A 94 -18.00 -0.53 19.83
C LYS A 94 -19.06 0.48 19.39
#